data_AF-A0A7Y9SZC0-F1
#
_entry.id   AF-A0A7Y9SZC0-F1
#
_cell.length_a   1.000
_cell.length_b   1.000
_cell.length_c   1.000
_cell.angle_alpha   90.00
_cell.angle_beta   90.00
_cell.angle_gamma   90.00
#
_symmetry.space_group_name_H-M   'P 1'
#
loop_
_entity.id
_entity.type
_entity.pdbx_description
1 polymer ?
#
loop_
_entity_poly.entity_id
_entity_poly.type
_entity_poly.pdbx_seq_one_letter_code
_entity_poly.pdbx_strand_id
1 'polypeptide(L)'
;MDVTSTRQHNLRTLVDQLAAALGTQKAVAIRLDMSPSYLNQLLGGKKMGDDVARKIERLGSLSHGWMDVAHEGGAESASNQASQPLRIDPEIIASALRLLRLTFSNLDIDDFDNELDGTPLAYAYEYLYRRGEVTVTPDNLIDFSKALADRLRERNGNEEEVARARDHGSASSGHRSARRKA
;
A
#
# COMPACT_ATOMS: atom_id res chain seq x y z
N MET A 1 25.64 5.70 5.74
CA MET A 1 25.06 6.72 6.66
C MET A 1 25.10 6.13 8.07
N ASP A 2 25.44 6.91 9.10
CA ASP A 2 25.38 6.41 10.50
C ASP A 2 23.91 6.19 10.92
N VAL A 3 23.63 5.16 11.73
CA VAL A 3 22.28 4.82 12.21
C VAL A 3 21.63 6.03 12.92
N THR A 4 22.45 6.81 13.64
CA THR A 4 22.02 8.05 14.29
C THR A 4 21.47 9.07 13.28
N SER A 5 22.15 9.24 12.15
CA SER A 5 21.76 10.18 11.10
C SER A 5 20.51 9.71 10.36
N THR A 6 20.39 8.40 10.12
CA THR A 6 19.20 7.78 9.54
C THR A 6 17.97 7.98 10.42
N ARG A 7 18.08 7.68 11.73
CA ARG A 7 17.02 7.92 12.72
C ARG A 7 16.56 9.38 12.75
N GLN A 8 17.50 10.31 12.67
CA GLN A 8 17.19 11.73 12.67
C GLN A 8 16.46 12.17 11.40
N HIS A 9 16.91 11.70 10.24
CA HIS A 9 16.25 11.97 8.96
C HIS A 9 14.81 11.42 8.97
N ASN A 10 14.64 10.18 9.41
CA ASN A 10 13.35 9.51 9.51
C ASN A 10 12.41 10.20 10.51
N LEU A 11 12.94 10.67 11.64
CA LEU A 11 12.17 11.45 12.61
C LEU A 11 11.63 12.72 11.97
N ARG A 12 12.46 13.43 11.21
CA ARG A 12 12.06 14.69 10.57
C ARG A 12 10.93 14.44 9.57
N THR A 13 11.08 13.45 8.70
CA THR A 13 10.05 13.04 7.74
C THR A 13 8.74 12.66 8.45
N LEU A 14 8.82 11.89 9.53
CA LEU A 14 7.66 11.51 10.33
C LEU A 14 6.96 12.72 10.96
N VAL A 15 7.73 13.67 11.51
CA VAL A 15 7.19 14.89 12.11
C VAL A 15 6.50 15.75 11.06
N ASP A 16 7.09 15.89 9.88
CA ASP A 16 6.50 16.69 8.79
C ASP A 16 5.18 16.06 8.30
N GLN A 17 5.12 14.73 8.16
CA GLN A 17 3.88 14.01 7.83
C GLN A 17 2.80 14.16 8.91
N LEU A 18 3.17 13.99 10.18
CA LEU A 18 2.22 14.14 11.29
C LEU A 18 1.79 15.60 11.47
N ALA A 19 2.66 16.57 11.20
CA ALA A 19 2.33 17.99 11.24
C ALA A 19 1.35 18.37 10.13
N ALA A 20 1.43 17.75 8.95
CA ALA A 20 0.43 17.93 7.89
C ALA A 20 -0.97 17.45 8.33
N ALA A 21 -1.05 16.36 9.11
CA ALA A 21 -2.31 15.82 9.62
C ALA A 21 -2.84 16.54 10.88
N LEU A 22 -1.96 16.99 11.78
CA LEU A 22 -2.31 17.53 13.11
C LEU A 22 -2.16 19.05 13.21
N GLY A 23 -1.64 19.71 12.16
CA GLY A 23 -1.50 21.16 12.03
C GLY A 23 -0.35 21.79 12.80
N THR A 24 0.16 21.21 13.89
CA THR A 24 1.27 21.80 14.67
C THR A 24 2.26 20.79 15.22
N GLN A 25 3.54 21.17 15.29
CA GLN A 25 4.61 20.37 15.91
C GLN A 25 4.35 20.06 17.40
N LYS A 26 3.62 20.93 18.11
CA LYS A 26 3.21 20.67 19.49
C LYS A 26 2.25 19.49 19.60
N ALA A 27 1.28 19.40 18.68
CA ALA A 27 0.36 18.27 18.63
C ALA A 27 1.08 16.96 18.28
N VAL A 28 2.08 17.02 17.40
CA VAL A 28 2.95 15.87 17.09
C VAL A 28 3.72 15.41 18.33
N ALA A 29 4.30 16.34 19.10
CA ALA A 29 5.02 16.00 20.33
C ALA A 29 4.12 15.30 21.36
N ILE A 30 2.89 15.81 21.55
CA ILE A 30 1.88 15.19 22.43
C ILE A 30 1.53 13.79 21.95
N ARG A 31 1.30 13.60 20.64
CA ARG A 31 0.99 12.29 20.05
C ARG A 31 2.11 11.28 20.25
N LEU A 32 3.36 11.73 20.16
CA LEU A 32 4.55 10.89 20.39
C LEU A 32 4.94 10.79 21.88
N ASP A 33 4.05 11.21 22.79
CA ASP A 33 4.25 11.20 24.25
C ASP A 33 5.62 11.79 24.65
N MET A 34 5.91 12.99 24.12
CA MET A 34 7.13 13.72 24.39
C MET A 34 6.89 15.21 24.55
N SER A 35 7.80 15.88 25.27
CA SER A 35 7.74 17.33 25.37
C SER A 35 8.15 17.98 24.03
N PRO A 36 7.52 19.11 23.64
CA PRO A 36 7.92 19.84 22.43
C PRO A 36 9.41 20.23 22.43
N SER A 37 9.95 20.51 23.61
CA SER A 37 11.38 20.81 23.77
C SER A 37 12.25 19.58 23.48
N TYR A 38 11.83 18.38 23.88
CA TYR A 38 12.57 17.15 23.62
C TYR A 38 12.52 16.78 22.13
N LEU A 39 11.36 16.96 21.48
CA LEU A 39 11.23 16.77 20.04
C LEU A 39 12.18 17.70 19.26
N ASN A 40 12.22 18.99 19.62
CA ASN A 40 13.13 19.95 18.99
C ASN A 40 14.61 19.62 19.23
N GLN A 41 14.97 19.06 20.38
CA GLN A 41 16.34 18.59 20.62
C GLN A 41 16.71 17.42 19.71
N LEU A 42 15.81 16.45 19.52
CA LEU A 42 16.04 15.31 18.63
C LEU A 42 16.16 15.76 17.17
N LEU A 43 15.29 16.69 16.73
CA LEU A 43 15.39 17.30 15.40
C LEU A 43 16.67 18.11 15.22
N GLY A 44 17.12 18.79 16.29
CA GLY A 44 18.34 19.60 16.34
C GLY A 44 19.64 18.80 16.42
N GLY A 45 19.61 17.47 16.31
CA GLY A 45 20.81 16.63 16.24
C GLY A 45 21.21 15.93 17.54
N LYS A 46 20.35 15.94 18.56
CA LYS A 46 20.56 15.09 19.75
C LYS A 46 20.44 13.62 19.34
N LYS A 47 21.40 12.80 19.78
CA LYS A 47 21.41 11.36 19.50
C LYS A 47 20.14 10.69 20.03
N MET A 48 19.45 9.98 19.15
CA MET A 48 18.28 9.18 19.49
C MET A 48 18.72 7.78 19.93
N GLY A 49 18.54 7.48 21.21
CA GLY A 49 18.76 6.15 21.77
C GLY A 49 17.76 5.12 21.24
N ASP A 50 18.08 3.83 21.42
CA ASP A 50 17.21 2.75 20.94
C ASP A 50 15.83 2.79 21.60
N ASP A 51 15.77 2.99 22.92
CA ASP A 51 14.49 3.10 23.66
C ASP A 51 13.58 4.20 23.09
N VAL A 52 14.16 5.32 22.68
CA VAL A 52 13.44 6.45 22.10
C VAL A 52 12.95 6.11 20.70
N ALA A 53 13.79 5.48 19.88
CA ALA A 53 13.41 5.01 18.55
C ALA A 53 12.25 4.00 18.64
N ARG A 54 12.35 3.00 19.53
CA ARG A 54 11.28 2.01 19.73
C ARG A 54 10.00 2.61 20.31
N LYS A 55 10.12 3.60 21.20
CA LYS A 55 8.96 4.32 21.73
C LYS A 55 8.23 5.07 20.61
N ILE A 56 8.96 5.76 19.75
CA ILE A 56 8.40 6.47 18.59
C ILE A 56 7.73 5.48 17.63
N GLU A 57 8.33 4.32 17.38
CA GLU A 57 7.73 3.27 16.54
C GLU A 57 6.38 2.81 17.10
N ARG A 58 6.32 2.49 18.40
CA ARG A 58 5.08 2.02 19.04
C ARG A 58 3.97 3.07 19.03
N LEU A 59 4.30 4.32 19.35
CA LEU A 59 3.31 5.41 19.42
C LEU A 59 2.90 5.92 18.03
N GLY A 60 3.82 5.85 17.06
CA GLY A 60 3.56 6.13 15.67
C GLY A 60 2.82 5.01 14.93
N SER A 61 2.58 3.86 15.57
CA SER A 61 2.07 2.64 14.92
C SER A 61 2.93 2.22 13.72
N LEU A 62 4.25 2.40 13.83
CA LEU A 62 5.23 2.05 12.81
C LEU A 62 5.77 0.63 13.04
N SER A 63 6.32 0.03 11.99
CA SER A 63 6.99 -1.28 12.10
C SER A 63 8.23 -1.18 13.00
N HIS A 64 8.54 -2.28 13.70
CA HIS A 64 9.78 -2.38 14.46
C HIS A 64 10.99 -2.22 13.54
N GLY A 65 11.96 -1.37 13.90
CA GLY A 65 13.12 -1.10 13.05
C GLY A 65 12.91 0.00 12.01
N TRP A 66 11.70 0.55 11.88
CA TRP A 66 11.41 1.58 10.88
C TRP A 66 12.32 2.80 11.00
N MET A 67 12.71 3.17 12.23
CA MET A 67 13.59 4.32 12.47
C MET A 67 15.04 4.06 12.04
N ASP A 68 15.45 2.80 11.89
CA ASP A 68 16.84 2.40 11.58
C ASP A 68 17.10 2.21 10.09
N VAL A 69 16.04 2.08 9.29
CA VAL A 69 16.13 1.85 7.85
C VAL A 69 16.13 3.19 7.13
N ALA A 70 17.07 3.39 6.21
CA ALA A 70 17.08 4.58 5.38
C ALA A 70 15.94 4.52 4.36
N HIS A 71 15.02 5.48 4.42
CA HIS A 71 13.95 5.65 3.44
C HIS A 71 14.44 6.68 2.41
N GLU A 72 14.95 6.22 1.26
CA GLU A 72 15.44 7.12 0.21
C GLU A 72 14.27 7.85 -0.45
N GLY A 73 14.13 9.14 -0.15
CA GLY A 73 13.53 10.18 -1.00
C GLY A 73 12.45 9.73 -1.99
N GLY A 74 11.32 9.27 -1.49
CA GLY A 74 10.16 8.93 -2.29
C GLY A 74 9.00 8.67 -1.38
N ALA A 75 7.84 9.17 -1.74
CA ALA A 75 6.56 8.87 -1.10
C ALA A 75 6.17 7.39 -1.33
N GLU A 76 7.01 6.47 -0.88
CA GLU A 76 6.63 5.08 -0.73
C GLU A 76 5.82 4.97 0.55
N SER A 77 4.53 5.26 0.34
CA SER A 77 3.43 4.69 1.11
C SER A 77 3.88 3.33 1.61
N ALA A 78 3.88 3.15 2.93
CA ALA A 78 4.27 1.92 3.59
C ALA A 78 3.41 0.73 3.10
N SER A 79 3.74 0.16 1.95
CA SER A 79 3.38 -1.18 1.54
C SER A 79 4.46 -2.11 2.12
N ASN A 80 4.56 -2.12 3.45
CA ASN A 80 5.29 -3.17 4.11
C ASN A 80 4.41 -4.42 4.02
N GLN A 81 4.80 -5.35 3.16
CA GLN A 81 4.39 -6.75 3.15
C GLN A 81 4.88 -7.45 4.44
N ALA A 82 4.56 -6.88 5.59
CA ALA A 82 4.61 -7.56 6.86
C ALA A 82 3.19 -8.02 7.12
N SER A 83 3.03 -9.30 7.47
CA SER A 83 1.79 -9.93 7.90
C SER A 83 1.10 -9.09 8.98
N GLN A 84 0.30 -8.11 8.56
CA GLN A 84 -0.62 -7.41 9.43
C GLN A 84 -1.61 -8.48 9.89
N PRO A 85 -1.90 -8.61 11.19
CA PRO A 85 -3.15 -9.24 11.57
C PRO A 85 -4.21 -8.37 10.91
N LEU A 86 -4.87 -8.89 9.87
CA LEU A 86 -6.02 -8.25 9.25
C LEU A 86 -7.04 -8.04 10.39
N ARG A 87 -6.97 -6.91 11.09
CA ARG A 87 -8.12 -6.37 11.82
C ARG A 87 -8.99 -5.82 10.72
N ILE A 88 -9.68 -6.76 10.08
CA ILE A 88 -10.78 -6.52 9.20
C ILE A 88 -11.73 -5.63 9.99
N ASP A 89 -11.87 -4.39 9.56
CA ASP A 89 -12.90 -3.52 10.08
C ASP A 89 -14.23 -3.97 9.46
N PRO A 90 -15.19 -4.47 10.26
CA PRO A 90 -16.44 -4.99 9.75
C PRO A 90 -17.27 -3.90 9.03
N GLU A 91 -17.13 -2.63 9.43
CA GLU A 91 -17.87 -1.53 8.80
C GLU A 91 -17.28 -1.20 7.42
N ILE A 92 -15.94 -1.17 7.31
CA ILE A 92 -15.26 -0.94 6.04
C ILE A 92 -15.52 -2.11 5.08
N ILE A 93 -15.54 -3.37 5.56
CA ILE A 93 -15.91 -4.51 4.71
C ILE A 93 -17.35 -4.42 4.22
N ALA A 94 -18.31 -4.06 5.07
CA ALA A 94 -19.70 -3.91 4.65
C ALA A 94 -19.84 -2.85 3.56
N SER A 95 -19.12 -1.74 3.71
CA SER A 95 -19.07 -0.68 2.70
C SER A 95 -18.33 -1.08 1.43
N ALA A 96 -17.25 -1.84 1.54
CA ALA A 96 -16.53 -2.38 0.38
C ALA A 96 -17.40 -3.33 -0.43
N LEU A 97 -18.14 -4.24 0.23
CA LEU A 97 -19.11 -5.13 -0.42
C LEU A 97 -20.23 -4.33 -1.11
N ARG A 98 -20.72 -3.28 -0.45
CA ARG A 98 -21.75 -2.40 -1.02
C ARG A 98 -21.24 -1.64 -2.23
N LEU A 99 -20.04 -1.07 -2.13
CA LEU A 99 -19.36 -0.37 -3.22
C LEU A 99 -19.18 -1.31 -4.42
N LEU A 100 -18.68 -2.52 -4.16
CA LEU A 100 -18.44 -3.53 -5.19
C LEU A 100 -19.73 -3.94 -5.92
N ARG A 101 -20.80 -4.25 -5.17
CA ARG A 101 -22.11 -4.57 -5.75
C ARG A 101 -22.65 -3.44 -6.62
N LEU A 102 -22.56 -2.20 -6.16
CA LEU A 102 -23.02 -1.04 -6.93
C LEU A 102 -22.17 -0.85 -8.19
N THR A 103 -20.85 -1.05 -8.12
CA THR A 103 -19.99 -0.96 -9.30
C THR A 103 -20.25 -2.06 -10.32
N PHE A 104 -20.48 -3.30 -9.88
CA PHE A 104 -20.81 -4.39 -10.78
C PHE A 104 -22.14 -4.17 -11.48
N SER A 105 -23.16 -3.71 -10.73
CA SER A 105 -24.44 -3.33 -11.32
C SER A 105 -24.31 -2.16 -12.30
N ASN A 106 -23.40 -1.21 -12.06
CA ASN A 106 -23.15 -0.10 -12.99
C ASN A 106 -22.35 -0.52 -14.24
N LEU A 107 -21.53 -1.56 -14.13
CA LEU A 107 -20.72 -2.09 -15.22
C LEU A 107 -21.39 -3.26 -15.96
N ASP A 108 -22.62 -3.63 -15.58
CA ASP A 108 -23.38 -4.76 -16.14
C ASP A 108 -22.64 -6.11 -15.97
N ILE A 109 -21.95 -6.27 -14.84
CA ILE A 109 -21.17 -7.48 -14.49
C ILE A 109 -22.00 -8.30 -13.48
N ASP A 110 -22.81 -9.23 -13.97
CA ASP A 110 -23.71 -10.02 -13.13
C ASP A 110 -23.13 -11.37 -12.66
N ASP A 111 -22.07 -11.86 -13.31
CA ASP A 111 -21.57 -13.24 -13.16
C ASP A 111 -20.27 -13.34 -12.32
N PHE A 112 -19.95 -12.31 -11.55
CA PHE A 112 -18.70 -12.27 -10.78
C PHE A 112 -18.78 -13.08 -9.48
N ASP A 113 -18.03 -14.19 -9.43
CA ASP A 113 -17.91 -15.04 -8.25
C ASP A 113 -16.81 -14.54 -7.30
N ASN A 114 -17.24 -13.96 -6.17
CA ASN A 114 -16.34 -13.45 -5.14
C ASN A 114 -15.64 -14.54 -4.33
N GLU A 115 -16.13 -15.79 -4.37
CA GLU A 115 -15.48 -16.93 -3.71
C GLU A 115 -14.30 -17.45 -4.53
N LEU A 116 -14.37 -17.31 -5.86
CA LEU A 116 -13.29 -17.69 -6.78
C LEU A 116 -12.26 -16.57 -6.98
N ASP A 117 -12.68 -15.30 -6.98
CA ASP A 117 -11.79 -14.15 -7.11
C ASP A 117 -12.14 -13.04 -6.09
N GLY A 118 -11.47 -13.06 -4.93
CA GLY A 118 -11.62 -12.02 -3.90
C GLY A 118 -10.90 -10.70 -4.21
N THR A 119 -10.23 -10.58 -5.36
CA THR A 119 -9.37 -9.43 -5.68
C THR A 119 -10.15 -8.10 -5.74
N PRO A 120 -11.34 -8.03 -6.38
CA PRO A 120 -12.09 -6.77 -6.42
C PRO A 120 -12.59 -6.33 -5.04
N LEU A 121 -12.94 -7.27 -4.17
CA LEU A 121 -13.31 -6.99 -2.79
C LEU A 121 -12.14 -6.42 -1.99
N ALA A 122 -10.95 -7.01 -2.14
CA ALA A 122 -9.74 -6.50 -1.50
C ALA A 122 -9.41 -5.07 -1.96
N TYR A 123 -9.60 -4.77 -3.26
CA TYR A 123 -9.42 -3.43 -3.79
C TYR A 123 -10.45 -2.42 -3.27
N ALA A 124 -11.73 -2.78 -3.23
CA ALA A 124 -12.77 -1.92 -2.67
C ALA A 124 -12.49 -1.62 -1.19
N TYR A 125 -12.03 -2.61 -0.43
CA TYR A 125 -11.63 -2.43 0.96
C TYR A 125 -10.43 -1.50 1.12
N GLU A 126 -9.35 -1.74 0.37
CA GLU A 126 -8.18 -0.86 0.41
C GLU A 126 -8.50 0.58 -0.01
N TYR A 127 -9.37 0.75 -1.01
CA TYR A 127 -9.80 2.05 -1.50
C TYR A 127 -10.47 2.89 -0.40
N LEU A 128 -11.42 2.29 0.32
CA LEU A 128 -12.10 2.92 1.45
C LEU A 128 -11.17 3.14 2.63
N TYR A 129 -10.33 2.14 2.94
CA TYR A 129 -9.37 2.21 4.04
C TYR A 129 -8.34 3.34 3.87
N ARG A 130 -7.79 3.51 2.66
CA ARG A 130 -6.81 4.58 2.38
C ARG A 130 -7.42 5.99 2.49
N ARG A 131 -8.70 6.13 2.16
CA ARG A 131 -9.43 7.41 2.28
C ARG A 131 -9.96 7.65 3.71
N GLY A 132 -9.93 6.65 4.57
CA GLY A 132 -10.54 6.73 5.91
C GLY A 132 -12.07 6.84 5.85
N GLU A 133 -12.67 6.36 4.77
CA GLU A 133 -14.10 6.51 4.50
C GLU A 133 -14.83 5.22 4.84
N VAL A 134 -15.74 5.32 5.81
CA VAL A 134 -16.55 4.18 6.26
C VAL A 134 -17.86 4.07 5.49
N THR A 135 -18.28 5.13 4.79
CA THR A 135 -19.56 5.17 4.07
C THR A 135 -19.36 5.29 2.56
N VAL A 136 -20.14 4.55 1.79
CA VAL A 136 -20.19 4.68 0.33
C VAL A 136 -20.91 5.96 -0.06
N THR A 137 -20.23 6.85 -0.78
CA THR A 137 -20.78 8.07 -1.36
C THR A 137 -20.92 7.95 -2.88
N PRO A 138 -21.76 8.78 -3.54
CA PRO A 138 -21.87 8.79 -4.99
C PRO A 138 -20.54 9.09 -5.71
N ASP A 139 -19.73 10.00 -5.15
CA ASP A 139 -18.44 10.36 -5.73
C ASP A 139 -17.44 9.20 -5.66
N ASN A 140 -17.38 8.50 -4.53
CA ASN A 140 -16.55 7.32 -4.36
C ASN A 140 -16.96 6.17 -5.29
N LEU A 141 -18.26 6.03 -5.53
CA LEU A 141 -18.78 5.02 -6.46
C LEU A 141 -18.30 5.30 -7.88
N ILE A 142 -18.38 6.56 -8.33
CA ILE A 142 -17.97 6.97 -9.67
C ILE A 142 -16.46 6.81 -9.82
N ASP A 143 -15.68 7.30 -8.88
CA ASP A 143 -14.22 7.19 -8.88
C ASP A 143 -13.77 5.73 -8.90
N PHE A 144 -14.33 4.90 -8.01
CA PHE A 144 -13.98 3.48 -7.93
C PHE A 144 -14.42 2.71 -9.17
N SER A 145 -15.60 3.00 -9.74
CA SER A 145 -16.08 2.35 -10.98
C SER A 145 -15.12 2.59 -12.16
N LYS A 146 -14.59 3.81 -12.30
CA LYS A 146 -13.60 4.15 -13.34
C LYS A 146 -12.29 3.41 -13.11
N ALA A 147 -11.77 3.48 -11.89
CA ALA A 147 -10.53 2.80 -11.52
C ALA A 147 -10.60 1.27 -11.68
N LEU A 148 -11.74 0.67 -11.35
CA LEU A 148 -11.96 -0.77 -11.51
C LEU A 148 -12.10 -1.16 -12.99
N ALA A 149 -12.81 -0.37 -13.79
CA ALA A 149 -12.99 -0.62 -15.22
C ALA A 149 -11.67 -0.53 -16.01
N ASP A 150 -10.84 0.48 -15.73
CA ASP A 150 -9.52 0.64 -16.35
C ASP A 150 -8.63 -0.58 -16.04
N ARG A 151 -8.65 -1.03 -14.80
CA ARG A 151 -7.83 -2.17 -14.34
C ARG A 151 -8.31 -3.52 -14.87
N LEU A 152 -9.62 -3.73 -14.98
CA LEU A 152 -10.18 -4.92 -15.63
C LEU A 152 -9.82 -4.97 -17.12
N ARG A 153 -9.79 -3.80 -17.79
CA ARG A 153 -9.36 -3.70 -19.19
C ARG A 153 -7.87 -4.00 -19.35
N GLU A 154 -7.02 -3.51 -18.46
CA GLU A 154 -5.58 -3.85 -18.43
C GLU A 154 -5.36 -5.35 -18.19
N ARG A 155 -6.11 -5.96 -17.26
CA ARG A 155 -6.02 -7.40 -16.98
C ARG A 155 -6.39 -8.23 -18.21
N ASN A 156 -7.53 -7.93 -18.84
CA ASN A 156 -7.98 -8.64 -20.05
C ASN A 156 -7.00 -8.43 -21.23
N GLY A 157 -6.45 -7.23 -21.41
CA GLY A 157 -5.46 -6.95 -22.44
C GLY A 157 -4.16 -7.73 -22.26
N ASN A 158 -3.67 -7.83 -21.03
CA ASN A 158 -2.49 -8.63 -20.70
C ASN A 158 -2.73 -10.13 -20.89
N GLU A 159 -3.92 -10.63 -20.57
CA GLU A 159 -4.30 -12.03 -20.79
C GLU A 159 -4.36 -12.39 -22.30
N GLU A 160 -4.90 -11.50 -23.14
CA GLU A 160 -4.91 -11.67 -24.59
C GLU A 160 -3.50 -11.62 -25.22
N GLU A 161 -2.63 -10.72 -24.74
CA GLU A 161 -1.24 -10.61 -25.21
C GLU A 161 -0.41 -11.85 -24.85
N VAL A 162 -0.59 -12.37 -23.63
CA VAL A 162 0.04 -13.62 -23.18
C VAL A 162 -0.51 -14.84 -23.93
N ALA A 163 -1.79 -14.86 -24.29
CA ALA A 163 -2.38 -15.91 -25.12
C ALA A 163 -1.83 -15.89 -26.55
N ARG A 164 -1.72 -14.71 -27.19
CA ARG A 164 -1.13 -14.55 -28.54
C ARG A 164 0.36 -14.90 -28.58
N ALA A 165 1.11 -14.59 -27.52
CA ALA A 165 2.52 -14.97 -27.40
C ALA A 165 2.71 -16.49 -27.29
N ARG A 166 1.75 -17.22 -26.72
CA ARG A 166 1.77 -18.69 -26.62
C ARG A 166 1.42 -19.37 -27.94
N ASP A 167 0.49 -18.82 -28.71
CA ASP A 167 0.05 -19.42 -29.99
C ASP A 167 1.13 -19.28 -31.10
N HIS A 168 1.91 -18.20 -31.08
CA HIS A 168 3.03 -18.02 -32.00
C HIS A 168 4.32 -18.77 -31.62
N GLY A 169 4.36 -19.43 -30.45
CA GLY A 169 5.55 -20.14 -29.96
C GLY A 169 5.70 -21.59 -30.45
N SER A 170 4.69 -22.18 -31.10
CA SER A 170 4.68 -23.62 -31.39
C SER A 170 5.20 -24.04 -32.78
N ALA A 171 5.90 -23.16 -33.50
CA ALA A 171 6.39 -23.44 -34.86
C ALA A 171 7.90 -23.18 -35.06
N SER A 172 8.79 -23.62 -34.16
CA SER A 172 10.16 -23.97 -34.57
C SER A 172 10.91 -24.78 -33.50
N SER A 173 10.84 -26.11 -33.60
CA SER A 173 11.94 -26.94 -33.11
C SER A 173 12.16 -28.09 -34.08
N GLY A 174 12.75 -27.73 -35.23
CA GLY A 174 13.22 -28.66 -36.24
C GLY A 174 14.43 -29.43 -35.70
N HIS A 175 14.17 -30.70 -35.39
CA HIS A 175 15.08 -31.73 -34.92
C HIS A 175 16.34 -31.83 -35.81
N ARG A 176 17.51 -31.37 -35.34
CA ARG A 176 18.81 -31.69 -35.95
C ARG A 176 19.23 -33.09 -35.54
N SER A 177 18.85 -34.10 -36.35
CA SER A 177 19.44 -35.44 -36.25
C SER A 177 20.82 -35.49 -36.89
N ALA A 178 21.74 -36.04 -36.11
CA ALA A 178 23.13 -36.37 -36.39
C ALA A 178 23.37 -37.06 -37.74
N ARG A 179 24.56 -36.81 -38.31
CA ARG A 179 25.22 -37.82 -39.14
C ARG A 179 26.75 -37.75 -39.03
N ARG A 180 27.29 -38.73 -38.31
CA ARG A 180 28.68 -39.21 -38.31
C ARG A 180 29.00 -39.93 -39.63
N LYS A 181 30.31 -40.14 -39.84
CA LYS A 181 31.05 -41.05 -40.75
C LYS A 181 31.74 -40.31 -41.90
N ALA A 182 32.97 -40.63 -42.29
CA ALA A 182 34.00 -41.56 -41.79
C ALA A 182 35.35 -41.06 -42.33
#